data_AF-A0A7K6UBN8-F1
#
_entry.id   AF-A0A7K6UBN8-F1
#
_cell.length_a   1.000
_cell.length_b   1.000
_cell.length_c   1.000
_cell.angle_alpha   90.00
_cell.angle_beta   90.00
_cell.angle_gamma   90.00
#
_symmetry.space_group_name_H-M   'P 1'
#
loop_
_entity.id
_entity.type
_entity.pdbx_description
1 polymer ?
#
loop_
_entity_poly.entity_id
_entity_poly.type
_entity_poly.pdbx_seq_one_letter_code
_entity_poly.pdbx_strand_id
1 'polypeptide(L)'
;ESPEPEGPSQEHPEEEQPTEGVGSDPPLPSPGARVGGTPPAEPPRVRTPSREAGGDFYSVKWISWKGERTPVVTQSENGPCPLLAIMNILLLQWKATSRCFQVKLPPQKEVITAEELMAHLGDCILSTQPREPSEGLQLNFQQNINDSMTVLPKLATGLDVNVRFTGVSDFEYTPECIVFDLLNVPLYHGWLVDPQSPEVVQAVGKLSYNQLVEKIITCKQASDSSLVSEGEGPRWGSRGGSLVPWPCSHPAVIPPPLGLVAEQFLESTASQLTFHGLCELTAAVKEGELSVFFRNNHFSTMTKHKGHLYLLVTDQGFLQEEGVVWESLHSVDGDSSFCDT
;
A
#
# COMPACT_ATOMS: atom_id res chain seq x y z
N GLU A 1 32.86 -33.38 53.79
CA GLU A 1 31.74 -32.82 54.57
C GLU A 1 32.01 -31.34 54.83
N SER A 2 31.00 -30.51 54.59
CA SER A 2 31.02 -29.04 54.74
C SER A 2 31.18 -28.60 56.21
N PRO A 3 31.40 -27.30 56.48
CA PRO A 3 30.23 -26.42 56.72
C PRO A 3 30.35 -24.97 56.19
N GLU A 4 29.20 -24.29 56.20
CA GLU A 4 28.88 -22.90 55.79
C GLU A 4 29.57 -21.81 56.66
N PRO A 5 29.45 -20.52 56.29
CA PRO A 5 28.47 -19.69 57.00
C PRO A 5 27.73 -18.59 56.18
N GLU A 6 26.76 -18.00 56.88
CA GLU A 6 25.67 -17.07 56.54
C GLU A 6 26.04 -15.61 56.10
N GLY A 7 25.19 -15.04 55.21
CA GLY A 7 24.64 -13.65 55.12
C GLY A 7 25.54 -12.38 55.21
N PRO A 8 25.03 -11.14 54.91
CA PRO A 8 23.62 -10.76 54.73
C PRO A 8 23.29 -9.64 53.67
N SER A 9 21.99 -9.34 53.57
CA SER A 9 21.32 -8.04 53.30
C SER A 9 21.16 -7.46 51.88
N GLN A 10 19.88 -7.24 51.54
CA GLN A 10 19.32 -6.47 50.42
C GLN A 10 19.33 -4.96 50.72
N GLU A 11 19.52 -4.12 49.69
CA GLU A 11 19.12 -2.71 49.68
C GLU A 11 18.37 -2.38 48.37
N HIS A 12 17.16 -1.83 48.53
CA HIS A 12 16.38 -1.12 47.51
C HIS A 12 16.63 0.39 47.69
N PRO A 13 16.67 1.22 46.63
CA PRO A 13 16.59 2.67 46.79
C PRO A 13 15.14 3.16 46.74
N GLU A 14 14.79 3.95 47.75
CA GLU A 14 13.54 4.71 47.94
C GLU A 14 13.46 5.97 47.06
N GLU A 15 12.23 6.42 46.86
CA GLU A 15 11.81 7.68 46.22
C GLU A 15 12.24 8.93 47.01
N GLU A 16 12.62 10.00 46.31
CA GLU A 16 12.65 11.38 46.82
C GLU A 16 11.71 12.29 46.01
N GLN A 17 10.73 12.87 46.70
CA GLN A 17 10.15 14.20 46.44
C GLN A 17 10.69 15.16 47.55
N PRO A 18 10.44 16.49 47.60
CA PRO A 18 9.60 17.40 46.78
C PRO A 18 10.26 18.79 46.48
N THR A 19 9.56 19.71 45.78
CA THR A 19 9.31 21.11 46.25
C THR A 19 8.35 21.87 45.33
N GLU A 20 7.34 22.52 45.93
CA GLU A 20 6.39 23.45 45.31
C GLU A 20 7.02 24.82 44.97
N GLY A 21 6.54 25.45 43.89
CA GLY A 21 6.85 26.82 43.50
C GLY A 21 5.72 27.44 42.69
N VAL A 22 5.11 28.49 43.24
CA VAL A 22 3.94 29.26 42.79
C VAL A 22 4.20 30.03 41.47
N GLY A 23 3.21 30.08 40.57
CA GLY A 23 3.06 31.22 39.64
C GLY A 23 2.39 31.00 38.27
N SER A 24 1.17 31.56 38.14
CA SER A 24 0.48 32.04 36.93
C SER A 24 -0.07 31.04 35.89
N ASP A 25 -1.39 30.80 35.99
CA ASP A 25 -2.25 30.27 34.92
C ASP A 25 -2.39 31.25 33.73
N PRO A 26 -2.38 30.75 32.48
CA PRO A 26 -2.94 31.48 31.34
C PRO A 26 -4.45 31.19 31.18
N PRO A 27 -5.25 32.14 30.68
CA PRO A 27 -6.71 32.10 30.80
C PRO A 27 -7.39 31.19 29.76
N LEU A 28 -8.49 30.57 30.18
CA LEU A 28 -9.51 29.94 29.33
C LEU A 28 -10.15 30.96 28.35
N PRO A 29 -10.42 30.59 27.09
CA PRO A 29 -11.39 31.31 26.27
C PRO A 29 -12.81 30.76 26.46
N SER A 30 -13.75 31.66 26.74
CA SER A 30 -15.20 31.41 26.74
C SER A 30 -15.80 31.61 25.34
N PRO A 31 -17.04 31.13 25.06
CA PRO A 31 -17.47 30.65 23.76
C PRO A 31 -18.19 31.71 22.92
N GLY A 32 -17.97 31.67 21.61
CA GLY A 32 -18.87 32.33 20.66
C GLY A 32 -18.18 32.79 19.38
N ALA A 33 -18.26 31.99 18.32
CA ALA A 33 -18.57 32.46 16.96
C ALA A 33 -18.63 31.26 16.01
N ARG A 34 -19.69 31.23 15.20
CA ARG A 34 -20.01 30.24 14.17
C ARG A 34 -18.80 29.90 13.28
N VAL A 35 -18.50 28.61 13.13
CA VAL A 35 -17.57 28.11 12.10
C VAL A 35 -18.39 27.37 11.05
N GLY A 36 -18.41 27.91 9.84
CA GLY A 36 -18.91 27.21 8.65
C GLY A 36 -18.01 26.02 8.34
N GLY A 37 -18.63 24.86 8.08
CA GLY A 37 -17.94 23.64 7.76
C GLY A 37 -17.08 23.79 6.50
N THR A 38 -15.77 23.59 6.67
CA THR A 38 -14.86 23.23 5.58
C THR A 38 -15.17 21.80 5.13
N PRO A 39 -15.18 21.52 3.81
CA PRO A 39 -15.33 20.15 3.32
C PRO A 39 -14.16 19.27 3.81
N PRO A 40 -14.34 17.94 3.91
CA PRO A 40 -13.27 17.03 4.26
C PRO A 40 -12.13 17.16 3.23
N ALA A 41 -10.91 17.21 3.73
CA ALA A 41 -9.70 17.40 2.95
C ALA A 41 -9.58 16.32 1.85
N GLU A 42 -9.28 16.74 0.62
CA GLU A 42 -8.72 15.84 -0.39
C GLU A 42 -7.50 15.12 0.20
N PRO A 43 -7.24 13.84 -0.12
CA PRO A 43 -5.94 13.26 0.16
C PRO A 43 -4.87 14.14 -0.47
N PRO A 44 -3.72 14.37 0.18
CA PRO A 44 -2.74 15.31 -0.30
C PRO A 44 -2.30 14.89 -1.71
N ARG A 45 -2.68 15.68 -2.72
CA ARG A 45 -1.97 15.65 -4.00
C ARG A 45 -0.55 16.10 -3.67
N VAL A 46 0.39 15.16 -3.64
CA VAL A 46 1.81 15.49 -3.56
C VAL A 46 2.15 16.27 -4.82
N ARG A 47 2.09 17.60 -4.72
CA ARG A 47 2.83 18.48 -5.63
C ARG A 47 4.27 18.40 -5.18
N THR A 48 5.02 17.48 -5.78
CA THR A 48 6.47 17.47 -5.67
C THR A 48 6.99 18.84 -6.15
N PRO A 49 7.93 19.47 -5.41
CA PRO A 49 8.62 20.63 -5.95
C PRO A 49 9.27 20.20 -7.26
N SER A 50 9.11 21.02 -8.30
CA SER A 50 9.78 20.86 -9.58
C SER A 50 11.26 20.62 -9.34
N ARG A 51 11.71 19.37 -9.58
CA ARG A 51 13.09 18.91 -9.41
C ARG A 51 14.05 19.86 -10.12
N GLU A 52 14.96 20.48 -9.37
CA GLU A 52 16.15 21.09 -9.94
C GLU A 52 17.01 20.00 -10.59
N ALA A 53 17.69 20.35 -11.69
CA ALA A 53 18.42 19.45 -12.58
C ALA A 53 19.73 18.90 -11.97
N GLY A 54 19.65 18.23 -10.82
CA GLY A 54 20.67 17.32 -10.31
C GLY A 54 20.16 15.88 -10.46
N GLY A 55 20.93 15.02 -11.11
CA GLY A 55 20.51 13.63 -11.37
C GLY A 55 20.15 12.89 -10.08
N ASP A 56 19.12 12.06 -10.11
CA ASP A 56 18.75 11.23 -8.96
C ASP A 56 19.71 10.05 -8.84
N PHE A 57 20.41 9.97 -7.72
CA PHE A 57 21.40 8.93 -7.41
C PHE A 57 20.84 7.95 -6.37
N TYR A 58 21.05 6.66 -6.60
CA TYR A 58 20.65 5.58 -5.69
C TYR A 58 21.86 4.75 -5.31
N SER A 59 21.98 4.40 -4.04
CA SER A 59 23.03 3.49 -3.57
C SER A 59 22.72 2.05 -3.97
N VAL A 60 23.78 1.31 -4.26
CA VAL A 60 23.74 -0.11 -4.63
C VAL A 60 24.26 -0.93 -3.46
N LYS A 61 23.40 -1.75 -2.87
CA LYS A 61 23.74 -2.74 -1.86
C LYS A 61 24.06 -4.06 -2.56
N TRP A 62 25.16 -4.70 -2.20
CA TRP A 62 25.52 -6.02 -2.74
C TRP A 62 25.19 -7.11 -1.73
N ILE A 63 24.38 -8.08 -2.13
CA ILE A 63 23.92 -9.18 -1.29
C ILE A 63 24.36 -10.54 -1.84
N SER A 64 24.37 -11.58 -0.99
CA SER A 64 24.66 -12.97 -1.39
C SER A 64 23.39 -13.72 -1.84
N TRP A 65 22.88 -13.43 -3.03
CA TRP A 65 21.65 -14.03 -3.52
C TRP A 65 21.92 -15.34 -4.29
N LYS A 66 21.38 -16.47 -3.80
CA LYS A 66 21.52 -17.80 -4.40
C LYS A 66 22.99 -18.20 -4.67
N GLY A 67 23.87 -17.88 -3.72
CA GLY A 67 25.30 -18.19 -3.77
C GLY A 67 26.13 -17.23 -4.61
N GLU A 68 25.56 -16.10 -5.03
CA GLU A 68 26.21 -15.14 -5.91
C GLU A 68 26.06 -13.70 -5.46
N ARG A 69 27.10 -12.90 -5.69
CA ARG A 69 27.11 -11.49 -5.36
C ARG A 69 26.20 -10.72 -6.32
N THR A 70 25.03 -10.31 -5.83
CA THR A 70 23.95 -9.70 -6.63
C THR A 70 23.66 -8.29 -6.12
N PRO A 71 23.55 -7.28 -7.00
CA PRO A 71 23.21 -5.93 -6.58
C PRO A 71 21.71 -5.78 -6.34
N VAL A 72 21.35 -5.00 -5.33
CA VAL A 72 20.01 -4.45 -5.12
C VAL A 72 20.14 -2.94 -4.93
N VAL A 73 19.18 -2.19 -5.45
CA VAL A 73 19.17 -0.73 -5.39
C VAL A 73 18.33 -0.30 -4.20
N THR A 74 18.92 0.55 -3.35
CA THR A 74 18.26 1.12 -2.17
C THR A 74 17.57 2.44 -2.51
N GLN A 75 16.61 2.83 -1.68
CA GLN A 75 15.85 4.07 -1.78
C GLN A 75 16.09 4.95 -0.55
N SER A 76 16.05 6.27 -0.76
CA SER A 76 15.85 7.27 0.28
C SER A 76 14.35 7.61 0.39
N GLU A 77 13.95 8.39 1.40
CA GLU A 77 12.54 8.68 1.77
C GLU A 77 11.64 9.20 0.61
N ASN A 78 12.21 9.67 -0.51
CA ASN A 78 11.47 10.20 -1.66
C ASN A 78 11.87 9.55 -3.01
N GLY A 79 12.43 8.33 -2.97
CA GLY A 79 12.86 7.60 -4.15
C GLY A 79 11.69 7.06 -5.00
N PRO A 80 11.92 6.77 -6.30
CA PRO A 80 10.90 6.19 -7.17
C PRO A 80 10.70 4.70 -6.89
N CYS A 81 9.95 4.38 -5.83
CA CYS A 81 9.69 3.01 -5.43
C CYS A 81 9.14 2.09 -6.56
N PRO A 82 8.31 2.54 -7.54
CA PRO A 82 7.88 1.65 -8.62
C PRO A 82 9.04 1.20 -9.52
N LEU A 83 9.92 2.14 -9.91
CA LEU A 83 11.11 1.83 -10.71
C LEU A 83 12.03 0.88 -9.94
N LEU A 84 12.30 1.17 -8.67
CA LEU A 84 13.22 0.36 -7.86
C LEU A 84 12.68 -1.05 -7.61
N ALA A 85 11.37 -1.19 -7.36
CA ALA A 85 10.74 -2.50 -7.16
C ALA A 85 10.88 -3.39 -8.40
N ILE A 86 10.68 -2.84 -9.60
CA ILE A 86 10.86 -3.58 -10.87
C ILE A 86 12.34 -3.89 -11.10
N MET A 87 13.22 -2.89 -10.95
CA MET A 87 14.65 -3.08 -11.21
C MET A 87 15.27 -4.11 -10.28
N ASN A 88 14.92 -4.11 -8.99
CA ASN A 88 15.40 -5.12 -8.05
C ASN A 88 14.95 -6.53 -8.43
N ILE A 89 13.72 -6.71 -8.95
CA ILE A 89 13.29 -8.00 -9.49
C ILE A 89 14.18 -8.42 -10.66
N LEU A 90 14.43 -7.53 -11.62
CA LEU A 90 15.27 -7.82 -12.78
C LEU A 90 16.71 -8.18 -12.39
N LEU A 91 17.28 -7.50 -11.39
CA LEU A 91 18.61 -7.80 -10.86
C LEU A 91 18.65 -9.15 -10.14
N LEU A 92 17.63 -9.48 -9.34
CA LEU A 92 17.52 -10.76 -8.62
C LEU A 92 17.22 -11.96 -9.54
N GLN A 93 16.65 -11.73 -10.74
CA GLN A 93 16.29 -12.76 -11.70
C GLN A 93 17.43 -13.24 -12.60
N TRP A 94 18.64 -12.68 -12.48
CA TRP A 94 19.73 -12.83 -13.45
C TRP A 94 20.15 -14.26 -13.83
N LYS A 95 19.84 -15.27 -13.00
CA LYS A 95 20.12 -16.70 -13.24
C LYS A 95 18.88 -17.59 -13.40
N ALA A 96 17.68 -17.11 -13.06
CA ALA A 96 16.52 -17.97 -12.83
C ALA A 96 15.62 -18.16 -14.06
N THR A 97 15.75 -17.34 -15.10
CA THR A 97 14.82 -17.35 -16.23
C THR A 97 15.58 -17.45 -17.54
N SER A 98 15.08 -18.25 -18.48
CA SER A 98 15.49 -18.28 -19.90
C SER A 98 15.18 -16.98 -20.66
N ARG A 99 15.19 -15.83 -19.97
CA ARG A 99 14.97 -14.51 -20.58
C ARG A 99 16.17 -14.14 -21.43
N CYS A 100 15.88 -13.47 -22.53
CA CYS A 100 16.84 -12.96 -23.51
C CYS A 100 17.78 -11.90 -22.89
N PHE A 101 17.35 -11.22 -21.83
CA PHE A 101 18.03 -10.04 -21.28
C PHE A 101 18.37 -10.20 -19.80
N GLN A 102 19.62 -9.84 -19.46
CA GLN A 102 20.16 -9.87 -18.09
C GLN A 102 20.65 -8.47 -17.72
N VAL A 103 20.03 -7.86 -16.70
CA VAL A 103 20.59 -6.63 -16.11
C VAL A 103 21.76 -7.04 -15.21
N LYS A 104 22.96 -6.58 -15.54
CA LYS A 104 24.16 -6.76 -14.71
C LYS A 104 24.84 -5.42 -14.51
N LEU A 105 25.15 -5.11 -13.25
CA LEU A 105 25.95 -3.95 -12.91
C LEU A 105 27.43 -4.35 -12.80
N PRO A 106 28.38 -3.45 -13.15
CA PRO A 106 29.80 -3.70 -12.95
C PRO A 106 30.08 -4.12 -11.50
N PRO A 107 30.96 -5.11 -11.26
CA PRO A 107 31.41 -5.42 -9.91
C PRO A 107 31.92 -4.14 -9.24
N GLN A 108 31.49 -3.87 -8.00
CA GLN A 108 31.83 -2.67 -7.23
C GLN A 108 31.10 -1.37 -7.63
N LYS A 109 30.06 -1.41 -8.49
CA LYS A 109 29.16 -0.26 -8.67
C LYS A 109 28.48 0.05 -7.32
N GLU A 110 28.70 1.24 -6.79
CA GLU A 110 28.14 1.70 -5.49
C GLU A 110 26.96 2.64 -5.65
N VAL A 111 26.88 3.35 -6.78
CA VAL A 111 25.85 4.34 -7.06
C VAL A 111 25.34 4.16 -8.49
N ILE A 112 24.03 4.25 -8.70
CA ILE A 112 23.37 4.18 -10.00
C ILE A 112 22.37 5.34 -10.16
N THR A 113 22.23 5.90 -11.34
CA THR A 113 21.28 7.00 -11.59
C THR A 113 19.92 6.51 -12.05
N ALA A 114 18.89 7.35 -11.93
CA ALA A 114 17.58 7.08 -12.53
C ALA A 114 17.70 6.84 -14.05
N GLU A 115 18.52 7.62 -14.75
CA GLU A 115 18.74 7.48 -16.18
C GLU A 115 19.35 6.11 -16.54
N GLU A 116 20.35 5.64 -15.78
CA GLU A 116 20.94 4.31 -15.96
C GLU A 116 19.89 3.19 -15.74
N LEU A 117 19.08 3.30 -14.68
CA LEU A 117 18.00 2.35 -14.40
C LEU A 117 16.94 2.32 -15.52
N MET A 118 16.53 3.50 -15.98
CA MET A 118 15.56 3.66 -17.06
C MET A 118 16.08 3.09 -18.38
N ALA A 119 17.37 3.28 -18.69
CA ALA A 119 18.01 2.71 -19.87
C ALA A 119 17.99 1.18 -19.82
N HIS A 120 18.40 0.59 -18.69
CA HIS A 120 18.34 -0.87 -18.50
C HIS A 120 16.91 -1.42 -18.61
N LEU A 121 15.93 -0.71 -18.05
CA LEU A 121 14.53 -1.10 -18.14
C LEU A 121 14.00 -1.03 -19.59
N GLY A 122 14.35 0.02 -20.32
CA GLY A 122 14.02 0.17 -21.74
C GLY A 122 14.62 -0.96 -22.58
N ASP A 123 15.88 -1.31 -22.37
CA ASP A 123 16.53 -2.43 -23.06
C ASP A 123 15.84 -3.78 -22.75
N CYS A 124 15.38 -3.99 -21.51
CA CYS A 124 14.59 -5.19 -21.14
C CYS A 124 13.29 -5.27 -21.93
N ILE A 125 12.54 -4.15 -21.98
CA ILE A 125 11.27 -4.06 -22.69
C ILE A 125 11.48 -4.34 -24.19
N LEU A 126 12.45 -3.69 -24.82
CA LEU A 126 12.77 -3.86 -26.25
C LEU A 126 13.26 -5.27 -26.59
N SER A 127 13.87 -5.97 -25.63
CA SER A 127 14.32 -7.35 -25.79
C SER A 127 13.23 -8.40 -25.53
N THR A 128 12.02 -7.97 -25.15
CA THR A 128 10.89 -8.86 -24.91
C THR A 128 10.36 -9.42 -26.23
N GLN A 129 10.13 -10.73 -26.28
CA GLN A 129 9.57 -11.39 -27.46
C GLN A 129 8.08 -11.67 -27.27
N PRO A 130 7.27 -11.59 -28.35
CA PRO A 130 5.87 -11.98 -28.28
C PRO A 130 5.77 -13.47 -27.95
N ARG A 131 4.81 -13.82 -27.08
CA ARG A 131 4.58 -15.20 -26.64
C ARG A 131 4.04 -16.09 -27.78
N GLU A 132 3.37 -15.49 -28.76
CA GLU A 132 2.78 -16.19 -29.90
C GLU A 132 3.04 -15.44 -31.22
N PRO A 133 3.28 -16.15 -32.33
CA PRO A 133 3.71 -15.55 -33.60
C PRO A 133 2.57 -15.09 -34.52
N SER A 134 1.33 -14.95 -34.04
CA SER A 134 0.23 -14.53 -34.93
C SER A 134 0.27 -13.03 -35.24
N GLU A 135 -0.03 -12.64 -36.49
CA GLU A 135 0.12 -11.25 -36.97
C GLU A 135 -0.69 -10.23 -36.15
N GLY A 136 -1.92 -10.56 -35.77
CA GLY A 136 -2.77 -9.68 -34.94
C GLY A 136 -2.22 -9.48 -33.53
N LEU A 137 -1.63 -10.53 -32.94
CA LEU A 137 -0.97 -10.43 -31.63
C LEU A 137 0.35 -9.65 -31.72
N GLN A 138 1.03 -9.71 -32.86
CA GLN A 138 2.27 -8.97 -33.07
C GLN A 138 2.03 -7.45 -33.13
N LEU A 139 0.95 -7.00 -33.75
CA LEU A 139 0.57 -5.58 -33.76
C LEU A 139 0.18 -5.09 -32.36
N ASN A 140 -0.61 -5.88 -31.61
CA ASN A 140 -0.94 -5.54 -30.23
C ASN A 140 0.31 -5.48 -29.34
N PHE A 141 1.20 -6.46 -29.48
CA PHE A 141 2.47 -6.48 -28.76
C PHE A 141 3.33 -5.25 -29.09
N GLN A 142 3.44 -4.88 -30.36
CA GLN A 142 4.19 -3.68 -30.76
C GLN A 142 3.57 -2.39 -30.20
N GLN A 143 2.24 -2.30 -30.16
CA GLN A 143 1.55 -1.19 -29.51
C GLN A 143 1.88 -1.15 -28.02
N ASN A 144 1.85 -2.29 -27.34
CA ASN A 144 2.18 -2.37 -25.92
C ASN A 144 3.61 -1.91 -25.63
N ILE A 145 4.58 -2.30 -26.47
CA ILE A 145 5.96 -1.80 -26.39
C ILE A 145 5.99 -0.28 -26.54
N ASN A 146 5.32 0.27 -27.55
CA ASN A 146 5.30 1.73 -27.77
C ASN A 146 4.68 2.47 -26.59
N ASP A 147 3.53 2.01 -26.10
CA ASP A 147 2.81 2.59 -24.96
C ASP A 147 3.69 2.51 -23.69
N SER A 148 4.39 1.40 -23.48
CA SER A 148 5.30 1.24 -22.34
C SER A 148 6.41 2.29 -22.32
N MET A 149 6.99 2.62 -23.49
CA MET A 149 8.05 3.63 -23.59
C MET A 149 7.53 5.04 -23.25
N THR A 150 6.23 5.30 -23.41
CA THR A 150 5.63 6.59 -23.03
C THR A 150 5.38 6.72 -21.53
N VAL A 151 5.12 5.61 -20.83
CA VAL A 151 4.85 5.60 -19.38
C VAL A 151 6.09 5.40 -18.53
N LEU A 152 7.18 4.91 -19.13
CA LEU A 152 8.46 4.66 -18.49
C LEU A 152 8.91 5.81 -17.55
N PRO A 153 8.96 7.09 -17.98
CA PRO A 153 9.38 8.19 -17.10
C PRO A 153 8.53 8.34 -15.83
N LYS A 154 7.25 7.93 -15.87
CA LYS A 154 6.36 8.01 -14.70
C LYS A 154 6.80 7.08 -13.57
N LEU A 155 7.44 5.94 -13.89
CA LEU A 155 7.99 5.05 -12.87
C LEU A 155 9.02 5.74 -11.96
N ALA A 156 9.70 6.77 -12.48
CA ALA A 156 10.69 7.57 -11.75
C ALA A 156 10.09 8.75 -10.95
N THR A 157 8.80 9.05 -11.13
CA THR A 157 8.13 10.19 -10.48
C THR A 157 6.93 9.79 -9.63
N GLY A 158 6.35 8.61 -9.86
CA GLY A 158 5.16 8.11 -9.19
C GLY A 158 4.27 7.34 -10.14
N LEU A 159 3.74 6.21 -9.66
CA LEU A 159 2.85 5.34 -10.42
C LEU A 159 1.46 5.36 -9.81
N ASP A 160 0.47 5.82 -10.58
CA ASP A 160 -0.93 5.79 -10.15
C ASP A 160 -1.51 4.40 -10.38
N VAL A 161 -1.94 3.75 -9.30
CA VAL A 161 -2.66 2.47 -9.32
C VAL A 161 -4.01 2.64 -8.64
N ASN A 162 -5.03 1.97 -9.15
CA ASN A 162 -6.36 1.99 -8.56
C ASN A 162 -6.82 0.56 -8.27
N VAL A 163 -6.75 0.16 -7.00
CA VAL A 163 -7.07 -1.20 -6.56
C VAL A 163 -8.58 -1.46 -6.60
N ARG A 164 -8.96 -2.73 -6.73
CA ARG A 164 -10.29 -3.24 -6.38
C ARG A 164 -10.15 -4.16 -5.18
N PHE A 165 -11.14 -4.15 -4.29
CA PHE A 165 -11.04 -4.87 -3.02
C PHE A 165 -11.41 -6.36 -3.12
N THR A 166 -11.52 -6.91 -4.33
CA THR A 166 -12.09 -8.23 -4.64
C THR A 166 -11.06 -9.35 -4.76
N GLY A 167 -9.80 -9.04 -4.97
CA GLY A 167 -8.75 -10.02 -5.22
C GLY A 167 -7.37 -9.38 -5.17
N VAL A 168 -6.33 -10.17 -4.90
CA VAL A 168 -4.97 -9.66 -4.67
C VAL A 168 -4.27 -9.10 -5.92
N SER A 169 -4.79 -9.39 -7.10
CA SER A 169 -4.29 -8.90 -8.39
C SER A 169 -5.29 -7.97 -9.08
N ASP A 170 -6.36 -7.57 -8.39
CA ASP A 170 -7.44 -6.84 -9.02
C ASP A 170 -7.14 -5.33 -8.99
N PHE A 171 -6.59 -4.83 -10.09
CA PHE A 171 -6.40 -3.40 -10.34
C PHE A 171 -7.32 -2.94 -11.48
N GLU A 172 -7.70 -1.67 -11.47
CA GLU A 172 -8.14 -1.01 -12.70
C GLU A 172 -6.95 -0.89 -13.64
N TYR A 173 -7.11 -1.36 -14.87
CA TYR A 173 -6.05 -1.32 -15.85
C TYR A 173 -5.74 0.12 -16.23
N THR A 174 -4.55 0.58 -15.87
CA THR A 174 -3.99 1.87 -16.30
C THR A 174 -2.89 1.63 -17.34
N PRO A 175 -2.63 2.57 -18.26
CA PRO A 175 -1.52 2.45 -19.22
C PRO A 175 -0.17 2.15 -18.55
N GLU A 176 0.02 2.63 -17.34
CA GLU A 176 1.18 2.41 -16.49
C GLU A 176 1.40 0.93 -16.12
N CYS A 177 0.33 0.15 -16.01
CA CYS A 177 0.40 -1.27 -15.66
C CYS A 177 1.05 -2.14 -16.75
N ILE A 178 1.10 -1.64 -18.00
CA ILE A 178 1.62 -2.39 -19.15
C ILE A 178 3.07 -2.82 -18.99
N VAL A 179 3.86 -2.07 -18.20
CA VAL A 179 5.27 -2.38 -17.94
C VAL A 179 5.40 -3.69 -17.16
N PHE A 180 4.51 -3.93 -16.19
CA PHE A 180 4.49 -5.15 -15.40
C PHE A 180 4.16 -6.36 -16.28
N ASP A 181 3.18 -6.22 -17.17
CA ASP A 181 2.76 -7.29 -18.08
C ASP A 181 3.86 -7.67 -19.08
N LEU A 182 4.49 -6.68 -19.71
CA LEU A 182 5.60 -6.90 -20.66
C LEU A 182 6.79 -7.57 -19.99
N LEU A 183 7.15 -7.11 -18.79
CA LEU A 183 8.24 -7.69 -18.01
C LEU A 183 7.83 -8.97 -17.29
N ASN A 184 6.59 -9.44 -17.44
CA ASN A 184 6.03 -10.58 -16.72
C ASN A 184 6.39 -10.54 -15.22
N VAL A 185 6.11 -9.40 -14.60
CA VAL A 185 6.28 -9.12 -13.18
C VAL A 185 4.87 -9.02 -12.59
N PRO A 186 4.44 -9.97 -11.75
CA PRO A 186 3.14 -9.88 -11.09
C PRO A 186 3.08 -8.63 -10.19
N LEU A 187 1.94 -7.93 -10.22
CA LEU A 187 1.62 -6.84 -9.31
C LEU A 187 0.51 -7.30 -8.35
N TYR A 188 0.74 -7.13 -7.06
CA TYR A 188 -0.15 -7.57 -6.00
C TYR A 188 -0.48 -6.44 -5.01
N HIS A 189 -1.63 -6.52 -4.35
CA HIS A 189 -1.98 -5.75 -3.15
C HIS A 189 -2.73 -6.65 -2.16
N GLY A 190 -2.81 -6.23 -0.89
CA GLY A 190 -3.47 -6.98 0.18
C GLY A 190 -4.70 -6.28 0.75
N TRP A 191 -5.19 -5.25 0.06
CA TRP A 191 -6.34 -4.46 0.49
C TRP A 191 -7.66 -5.11 0.04
N LEU A 192 -8.06 -6.19 0.70
CA LEU A 192 -9.26 -6.96 0.34
C LEU A 192 -10.37 -6.81 1.38
N VAL A 193 -11.62 -6.81 0.92
CA VAL A 193 -12.80 -6.88 1.80
C VAL A 193 -12.95 -8.30 2.33
N ASP A 194 -13.18 -8.45 3.64
CA ASP A 194 -13.38 -9.76 4.26
C ASP A 194 -14.78 -10.33 3.92
N PRO A 195 -14.87 -11.52 3.28
CA PRO A 195 -16.12 -12.21 3.00
C PRO A 195 -16.97 -12.52 4.24
N GLN A 196 -16.35 -12.57 5.43
CA GLN A 196 -17.06 -12.77 6.69
C GLN A 196 -17.90 -11.55 7.12
N SER A 197 -17.69 -10.39 6.47
CA SER A 197 -18.40 -9.14 6.73
C SER A 197 -19.35 -8.80 5.58
N PRO A 198 -20.54 -9.44 5.48
CA PRO A 198 -21.43 -9.31 4.33
C PRO A 198 -21.93 -7.87 4.09
N GLU A 199 -22.09 -7.09 5.15
CA GLU A 199 -22.47 -5.67 5.07
C GLU A 199 -21.39 -4.85 4.33
N VAL A 200 -20.11 -5.10 4.64
CA VAL A 200 -18.98 -4.44 3.99
C VAL A 200 -18.83 -4.92 2.55
N VAL A 201 -19.00 -6.22 2.30
CA VAL A 201 -19.00 -6.77 0.93
C VAL A 201 -20.10 -6.13 0.08
N GLN A 202 -21.29 -5.95 0.64
CA GLN A 202 -22.40 -5.27 -0.05
C GLN A 202 -22.13 -3.77 -0.27
N ALA A 203 -21.54 -3.10 0.73
CA ALA A 203 -21.20 -1.69 0.65
C ALA A 203 -20.09 -1.39 -0.37
N VAL A 204 -19.04 -2.21 -0.39
CA VAL A 204 -17.89 -2.06 -1.30
C VAL A 204 -18.20 -2.61 -2.70
N GLY A 205 -18.82 -3.80 -2.78
CA GLY A 205 -19.15 -4.46 -4.04
C GLY A 205 -17.92 -4.77 -4.89
N LYS A 206 -17.96 -4.38 -6.17
CA LYS A 206 -16.85 -4.55 -7.15
C LYS A 206 -16.17 -3.23 -7.50
N LEU A 207 -16.41 -2.20 -6.72
CA LEU A 207 -15.90 -0.85 -6.97
C LEU A 207 -14.38 -0.82 -6.80
N SER A 208 -13.70 -0.06 -7.65
CA SER A 208 -12.32 0.33 -7.37
C SER A 208 -12.26 1.40 -6.27
N TYR A 209 -11.08 1.67 -5.72
CA TYR A 209 -10.91 2.69 -4.68
C TYR A 209 -11.51 4.04 -5.10
N ASN A 210 -11.20 4.53 -6.30
CA ASN A 210 -11.76 5.81 -6.79
C ASN A 210 -13.30 5.80 -6.85
N GLN A 211 -13.88 4.71 -7.37
CA GLN A 211 -15.33 4.55 -7.46
C GLN A 211 -15.99 4.46 -6.07
N LEU A 212 -15.31 3.84 -5.10
CA LEU A 212 -15.79 3.73 -3.73
C LEU A 212 -15.81 5.09 -3.03
N VAL A 213 -14.75 5.89 -3.21
CA VAL A 213 -14.68 7.26 -2.69
C VAL A 213 -15.80 8.13 -3.27
N GLU A 214 -16.03 8.08 -4.58
CA GLU A 214 -17.14 8.80 -5.23
C GLU A 214 -18.51 8.40 -4.68
N LYS A 215 -18.71 7.09 -4.44
CA LYS A 215 -19.93 6.57 -3.80
C LYS A 215 -20.11 7.13 -2.38
N ILE A 216 -19.05 7.16 -1.57
CA ILE A 216 -19.09 7.70 -0.20
C ILE A 216 -19.49 9.18 -0.24
N ILE A 217 -18.88 9.99 -1.11
CA ILE A 217 -19.21 11.41 -1.26
C ILE A 217 -20.68 11.60 -1.65
N THR A 218 -21.17 10.82 -2.61
CA THR A 218 -22.57 10.85 -3.05
C THR A 218 -23.53 10.52 -1.90
N CYS A 219 -23.22 9.51 -1.09
CA CYS A 219 -24.02 9.13 0.08
C CYS A 219 -24.04 10.21 1.17
N LYS A 220 -22.92 10.90 1.41
CA LYS A 220 -22.84 12.02 2.37
C LYS A 220 -23.70 13.20 1.92
N GLN A 221 -23.57 13.60 0.66
CA GLN A 221 -24.35 14.72 0.09
C GLN A 221 -25.86 14.44 0.10
N ALA A 222 -26.28 13.20 -0.15
CA ALA A 222 -27.69 12.81 -0.06
C ALA A 222 -28.23 12.92 1.38
N SER A 223 -27.43 12.51 2.37
CA SER A 223 -27.78 12.61 3.80
C SER A 223 -27.92 14.07 4.24
N ASP A 224 -26.98 14.94 3.82
CA ASP A 224 -27.03 16.38 4.12
C ASP A 224 -28.24 17.06 3.46
N SER A 225 -28.57 16.68 2.22
CA SER A 225 -29.72 17.24 1.49
C SER A 225 -31.08 16.92 2.15
N SER A 226 -31.18 15.80 2.86
CA SER A 226 -32.39 15.38 3.56
C SER A 226 -32.66 16.20 4.84
N LEU A 227 -31.61 16.77 5.44
CA LEU A 227 -31.70 17.62 6.64
C LEU A 227 -32.07 19.09 6.32
N VAL A 228 -31.97 19.52 5.06
CA VAL A 228 -32.32 20.89 4.63
C VAL A 228 -33.78 21.05 4.17
N SER A 229 -34.60 19.99 4.21
CA SER A 229 -36.03 20.04 3.85
C SER A 229 -37.00 19.93 5.05
N GLU A 230 -36.52 19.92 6.30
CA GLU A 230 -37.40 19.99 7.48
C GLU A 230 -37.76 21.44 7.87
N GLY A 231 -38.14 22.23 6.86
CA GLY A 231 -38.53 23.62 6.99
C GLY A 231 -39.96 23.92 6.49
N GLU A 232 -40.83 22.92 6.30
CA GLU A 232 -42.26 23.13 6.04
C GLU A 232 -43.05 21.86 6.39
N GLY A 233 -43.68 21.84 7.57
CA GLY A 233 -44.46 20.71 8.04
C GLY A 233 -45.69 20.44 7.16
N PRO A 234 -46.03 19.18 6.84
CA PRO A 234 -47.27 18.86 6.15
C PRO A 234 -48.46 19.03 7.11
N ARG A 235 -49.34 19.97 6.75
CA ARG A 235 -50.62 20.22 7.41
C ARG A 235 -51.55 19.03 7.19
N TRP A 236 -51.70 18.15 8.17
CA TRP A 236 -52.59 16.99 8.11
C TRP A 236 -54.07 17.45 8.01
N GLY A 237 -54.65 17.29 6.82
CA GLY A 237 -56.09 17.38 6.59
C GLY A 237 -56.76 16.04 6.91
N SER A 238 -57.59 16.02 7.95
CA SER A 238 -58.43 14.89 8.31
C SER A 238 -59.37 14.46 7.17
N ARG A 239 -59.33 13.17 6.79
CA ARG A 239 -60.51 12.34 6.46
C ARG A 239 -60.13 10.87 6.37
N GLY A 240 -61.01 10.03 6.91
CA GLY A 240 -60.75 8.66 7.37
C GLY A 240 -60.45 7.62 6.30
N GLY A 241 -59.76 6.57 6.75
CA GLY A 241 -59.50 5.33 6.03
C GLY A 241 -58.66 4.38 6.88
N SER A 242 -59.30 3.32 7.39
CA SER A 242 -58.71 2.33 8.28
C SER A 242 -57.54 1.57 7.63
N LEU A 243 -56.33 1.72 8.19
CA LEU A 243 -55.20 0.81 7.99
C LEU A 243 -54.69 0.40 9.37
N VAL A 244 -54.95 -0.85 9.73
CA VAL A 244 -54.38 -1.49 10.92
C VAL A 244 -52.88 -1.69 10.72
N PRO A 245 -52.01 -1.19 11.61
CA PRO A 245 -50.58 -1.52 11.58
C PRO A 245 -50.37 -2.92 12.17
N TRP A 246 -49.61 -3.75 11.48
CA TRP A 246 -49.02 -4.96 12.06
C TRP A 246 -48.00 -4.56 13.13
N PRO A 247 -48.03 -5.12 14.35
CA PRO A 247 -46.97 -4.90 15.33
C PRO A 247 -45.87 -5.94 15.09
N CYS A 248 -44.87 -5.61 14.29
CA CYS A 248 -43.60 -6.35 14.31
C CYS A 248 -42.81 -5.90 15.53
N SER A 249 -42.95 -6.63 16.62
CA SER A 249 -42.19 -6.47 17.86
C SER A 249 -40.76 -7.01 17.71
N HIS A 250 -39.92 -6.31 16.95
CA HIS A 250 -38.46 -6.38 17.07
C HIS A 250 -37.96 -4.93 16.93
N PRO A 251 -37.02 -4.44 17.74
CA PRO A 251 -36.34 -3.19 17.41
C PRO A 251 -35.64 -3.43 16.07
N ALA A 252 -36.21 -2.89 14.99
CA ALA A 252 -35.59 -2.92 13.68
C ALA A 252 -34.33 -2.08 13.80
N VAL A 253 -33.19 -2.75 14.00
CA VAL A 253 -31.87 -2.15 13.80
C VAL A 253 -31.84 -1.77 12.33
N ILE A 254 -32.04 -0.49 12.04
CA ILE A 254 -31.91 0.03 10.68
C ILE A 254 -30.45 -0.19 10.30
N PRO A 255 -30.13 -1.01 9.28
CA PRO A 255 -28.75 -1.23 8.89
C PRO A 255 -28.13 0.12 8.51
N PRO A 256 -26.86 0.37 8.88
CA PRO A 256 -26.19 1.62 8.55
C PRO A 256 -26.27 1.87 7.03
N PRO A 257 -26.48 3.12 6.58
CA PRO A 257 -26.40 3.47 5.18
C PRO A 257 -25.11 2.92 4.57
N LEU A 258 -25.20 2.26 3.41
CA LEU A 258 -24.05 1.60 2.76
C LEU A 258 -22.85 2.54 2.55
N GLY A 259 -23.09 3.85 2.44
CA GLY A 259 -22.02 4.85 2.37
C GLY A 259 -21.18 4.96 3.66
N LEU A 260 -21.80 4.88 4.84
CA LEU A 260 -21.09 4.90 6.13
C LEU A 260 -20.28 3.62 6.34
N VAL A 261 -20.82 2.47 5.93
CA VAL A 261 -20.11 1.18 6.00
C VAL A 261 -18.88 1.20 5.10
N ALA A 262 -19.00 1.73 3.88
CA ALA A 262 -17.88 1.89 2.95
C ALA A 262 -16.81 2.85 3.50
N GLU A 263 -17.22 3.95 4.12
CA GLU A 263 -16.30 4.89 4.78
C GLU A 263 -15.55 4.23 5.94
N GLN A 264 -16.27 3.58 6.86
CA GLN A 264 -15.66 2.89 7.99
C GLN A 264 -14.69 1.78 7.54
N PHE A 265 -14.98 1.10 6.43
CA PHE A 265 -14.04 0.16 5.83
C PHE A 265 -12.73 0.84 5.43
N LEU A 266 -12.77 1.97 4.71
CA LEU A 266 -11.57 2.68 4.32
C LEU A 266 -10.78 3.21 5.53
N GLU A 267 -11.47 3.70 6.57
CA GLU A 267 -10.84 4.19 7.79
C GLU A 267 -10.17 3.06 8.59
N SER A 268 -10.89 1.96 8.81
CA SER A 268 -10.36 0.80 9.58
C SER A 268 -9.26 0.03 8.86
N THR A 269 -9.15 0.18 7.54
CA THR A 269 -8.14 -0.50 6.71
C THR A 269 -7.18 0.48 6.04
N ALA A 270 -6.97 1.66 6.63
CA ALA A 270 -6.14 2.73 6.09
C ALA A 270 -4.66 2.32 5.85
N SER A 271 -4.18 1.25 6.48
CA SER A 271 -2.86 0.65 6.24
C SER A 271 -2.75 -0.11 4.90
N GLN A 272 -3.86 -0.20 4.16
CA GLN A 272 -4.00 -0.84 2.84
C GLN A 272 -3.62 -2.33 2.82
N LEU A 273 -3.74 -3.00 3.96
CA LEU A 273 -3.53 -4.44 4.10
C LEU A 273 -4.53 -4.98 5.12
N THR A 274 -5.32 -5.98 4.72
CA THR A 274 -6.25 -6.67 5.62
C THR A 274 -5.74 -8.07 5.93
N PHE A 275 -6.19 -8.65 7.05
CA PHE A 275 -5.83 -10.02 7.41
C PHE A 275 -6.27 -11.02 6.33
N HIS A 276 -7.51 -10.87 5.83
CA HIS A 276 -7.98 -11.68 4.71
C HIS A 276 -7.09 -11.51 3.46
N GLY A 277 -6.74 -10.28 3.10
CA GLY A 277 -5.84 -10.01 1.99
C GLY A 277 -4.45 -10.64 2.16
N LEU A 278 -3.91 -10.64 3.37
CA LEU A 278 -2.63 -11.30 3.68
C LEU A 278 -2.73 -12.83 3.51
N CYS A 279 -3.83 -13.46 3.93
CA CYS A 279 -4.07 -14.88 3.70
C CYS A 279 -4.19 -15.22 2.21
N GLU A 280 -4.96 -14.45 1.46
CA GLU A 280 -5.13 -14.62 0.01
C GLU A 280 -3.81 -14.40 -0.73
N LEU A 281 -3.02 -13.40 -0.35
CA LEU A 281 -1.68 -13.17 -0.92
C LEU A 281 -0.78 -14.38 -0.68
N THR A 282 -0.77 -14.89 0.55
CA THR A 282 0.04 -16.05 0.92
C THR A 282 -0.38 -17.29 0.13
N ALA A 283 -1.66 -17.44 -0.22
CA ALA A 283 -2.16 -18.53 -1.05
C ALA A 283 -1.83 -18.33 -2.55
N ALA A 284 -1.98 -17.11 -3.07
CA ALA A 284 -1.87 -16.80 -4.50
C ALA A 284 -0.43 -16.70 -5.01
N VAL A 285 0.49 -16.12 -4.22
CA VAL A 285 1.88 -15.95 -4.62
C VAL A 285 2.58 -17.31 -4.70
N LYS A 286 3.29 -17.56 -5.79
CA LYS A 286 4.00 -18.82 -5.99
C LYS A 286 5.31 -18.84 -5.22
N GLU A 287 5.69 -20.02 -4.77
CA GLU A 287 6.97 -20.26 -4.08
C GLU A 287 8.16 -19.85 -4.97
N GLY A 288 9.03 -18.96 -4.46
CA GLY A 288 10.19 -18.43 -5.15
C GLY A 288 9.92 -17.41 -6.27
N GLU A 289 8.65 -17.01 -6.47
CA GLU A 289 8.26 -15.98 -7.45
C GLU A 289 8.59 -14.59 -6.93
N LEU A 290 9.26 -13.80 -7.76
CA LEU A 290 9.53 -12.38 -7.51
C LEU A 290 8.40 -11.55 -8.12
N SER A 291 7.79 -10.69 -7.31
CA SER A 291 6.63 -9.88 -7.66
C SER A 291 6.74 -8.48 -7.04
N VAL A 292 5.90 -7.55 -7.49
CA VAL A 292 5.76 -6.23 -6.87
C VAL A 292 4.53 -6.23 -5.98
N PHE A 293 4.68 -5.70 -4.76
CA PHE A 293 3.61 -5.55 -3.78
C PHE A 293 3.34 -4.07 -3.53
N PHE A 294 2.09 -3.65 -3.70
CA PHE A 294 1.60 -2.31 -3.42
C PHE A 294 0.91 -2.25 -2.06
N ARG A 295 1.41 -1.38 -1.18
CA ARG A 295 0.82 -1.11 0.14
C ARG A 295 1.20 0.29 0.61
N ASN A 296 0.26 1.00 1.19
CA ASN A 296 0.45 2.33 1.79
C ASN A 296 1.15 3.31 0.83
N ASN A 297 0.68 3.35 -0.43
CA ASN A 297 1.26 4.16 -1.51
C ASN A 297 2.75 3.86 -1.83
N HIS A 298 3.23 2.68 -1.44
CA HIS A 298 4.60 2.24 -1.66
C HIS A 298 4.63 0.93 -2.47
N PHE A 299 5.65 0.78 -3.31
CA PHE A 299 5.89 -0.43 -4.10
C PHE A 299 7.14 -1.16 -3.58
N SER A 300 6.97 -2.41 -3.15
CA SER A 300 8.05 -3.24 -2.63
C SER A 300 8.28 -4.46 -3.53
N THR A 301 9.52 -4.90 -3.67
CA THR A 301 9.82 -6.22 -4.24
C THR A 301 9.43 -7.28 -3.20
N MET A 302 8.57 -8.23 -3.59
CA MET A 302 8.07 -9.30 -2.73
C MET A 302 8.44 -10.66 -3.29
N THR A 303 8.75 -11.61 -2.39
CA THR A 303 8.92 -13.02 -2.72
C THR A 303 8.21 -13.90 -1.70
N LYS A 304 8.01 -15.18 -2.05
CA LYS A 304 7.55 -16.20 -1.13
C LYS A 304 8.63 -17.25 -0.93
N HIS A 305 8.93 -17.57 0.33
CA HIS A 305 9.89 -18.60 0.69
C HIS A 305 9.38 -19.43 1.88
N LYS A 306 9.41 -20.75 1.74
CA LYS A 306 8.87 -21.75 2.68
C LYS A 306 7.45 -21.40 3.14
N GLY A 307 6.60 -20.97 2.22
CA GLY A 307 5.22 -20.60 2.52
C GLY A 307 5.02 -19.23 3.18
N HIS A 308 6.08 -18.47 3.43
CA HIS A 308 6.02 -17.14 4.06
C HIS A 308 6.36 -16.04 3.05
N LEU A 309 5.74 -14.88 3.20
CA LEU A 309 5.97 -13.71 2.35
C LEU A 309 7.09 -12.84 2.93
N TYR A 310 7.90 -12.28 2.03
CA TYR A 310 9.02 -11.41 2.39
C TYR A 310 9.08 -10.22 1.44
N LEU A 311 9.38 -9.04 1.99
CA LEU A 311 9.63 -7.81 1.26
C LEU A 311 11.13 -7.52 1.26
N LEU A 312 11.66 -7.11 0.12
CA LEU A 312 13.07 -6.72 0.03
C LEU A 312 13.28 -5.41 0.79
N VAL A 313 14.25 -5.40 1.70
CA VAL A 313 14.63 -4.20 2.45
C VAL A 313 15.43 -3.30 1.52
N THR A 314 14.80 -2.21 1.08
CA THR A 314 15.40 -1.22 0.18
C THR A 314 15.76 0.08 0.88
N ASP A 315 15.43 0.27 2.16
CA ASP A 315 15.78 1.50 2.88
C ASP A 315 17.31 1.67 2.97
N GLN A 316 17.80 2.85 2.58
CA GLN A 316 19.22 3.19 2.55
C GLN A 316 19.88 3.17 3.95
N GLY A 317 19.12 3.31 5.02
CA GLY A 317 19.60 3.14 6.40
C GLY A 317 20.19 1.76 6.68
N PHE A 318 19.77 0.73 5.93
CA PHE A 318 20.30 -0.64 6.03
C PHE A 318 21.38 -0.94 4.97
N LEU A 319 21.93 0.07 4.29
CA LEU A 319 22.91 -0.13 3.21
C LEU A 319 24.13 -0.96 3.66
N GLN A 320 24.62 -0.72 4.88
CA GLN A 320 25.81 -1.39 5.44
C GLN A 320 25.48 -2.69 6.20
N GLU A 321 24.20 -2.99 6.42
CA GLU A 321 23.76 -4.15 7.20
C GLU A 321 23.62 -5.39 6.32
N GLU A 322 24.69 -6.17 6.16
CA GLU A 322 24.71 -7.35 5.27
C GLU A 322 23.68 -8.42 5.68
N GLY A 323 23.36 -8.54 6.97
CA GLY A 323 22.39 -9.50 7.50
C GLY A 323 20.91 -9.09 7.34
N VAL A 324 20.64 -7.89 6.82
CA VAL A 324 19.28 -7.35 6.66
C VAL A 324 18.96 -7.23 5.18
N VAL A 325 18.28 -8.22 4.62
CA VAL A 325 17.91 -8.25 3.19
C VAL A 325 16.42 -8.35 3.00
N TRP A 326 15.76 -9.18 3.79
CA TRP A 326 14.33 -9.42 3.69
C TRP A 326 13.63 -9.04 4.98
N GLU A 327 12.43 -8.49 4.87
CA GLU A 327 11.53 -8.22 5.97
C GLU A 327 10.31 -9.14 5.85
N SER A 328 9.98 -9.88 6.90
CA SER A 328 8.84 -10.80 6.87
C SER A 328 7.50 -10.05 6.83
N LEU A 329 6.60 -10.47 5.95
CA LEU A 329 5.23 -9.97 5.87
C LEU A 329 4.25 -11.01 6.43
N HIS A 330 4.02 -10.97 7.75
CA HIS A 330 3.09 -11.88 8.43
C HIS A 330 2.07 -11.19 9.34
N SER A 331 2.14 -9.86 9.49
CA SER A 331 1.20 -9.06 10.28
C SER A 331 0.74 -7.83 9.50
N VAL A 332 -0.47 -7.36 9.83
CA VAL A 332 -1.02 -6.10 9.32
C VAL A 332 -0.50 -4.90 10.10
N ASP A 333 -0.10 -5.10 11.36
CA ASP A 333 0.26 -4.02 12.30
C ASP A 333 1.72 -3.56 12.19
N GLY A 334 2.51 -4.19 11.32
CA GLY A 334 3.92 -3.84 11.11
C GLY A 334 4.91 -4.61 12.00
N ASP A 335 4.44 -5.55 12.83
CA ASP A 335 5.31 -6.51 13.49
C ASP A 335 6.00 -7.38 12.42
N SER A 336 7.29 -7.16 12.23
CA SER A 336 8.11 -7.85 11.24
C SER A 336 9.45 -8.30 11.84
N SER A 337 10.10 -9.23 11.16
CA SER A 337 11.44 -9.70 11.47
C SER A 337 12.33 -9.56 10.24
N PHE A 338 13.55 -9.08 10.45
CA PHE A 338 14.55 -9.02 9.40
C PHE A 338 15.24 -10.38 9.23
N CYS A 339 15.54 -10.72 7.98
CA CYS A 339 16.18 -11.97 7.57
C CYS A 339 17.31 -11.68 6.56
N ASP A 340 18.27 -12.60 6.51
CA ASP A 340 19.34 -12.64 5.51
C ASP A 340 18.85 -13.26 4.18
N THR A 341 19.78 -13.47 3.25
CA THR A 341 19.53 -13.87 1.84
C THR A 341 19.05 -15.28 1.62
#